data_AF-A0A535BC90-F1
#
_entry.id   AF-A0A535BC90-F1
#
_cell.length_a   1.000
_cell.length_b   1.000
_cell.length_c   1.000
_cell.angle_alpha   90.00
_cell.angle_beta   90.00
_cell.angle_gamma   90.00
#
_symmetry.space_group_name_H-M   'P 1'
#
loop_
_entity.id
_entity.type
_entity.pdbx_description
1 polymer ?
#
loop_
_entity_poly.entity_id
_entity_poly.type
_entity_poly.pdbx_seq_one_letter_code
_entity_poly.pdbx_strand_id
1 'polypeptide(L)'
;MRTINTLSWRAVIGMVLTFSLSFINLAGALIAMSTLGGLEPWSHRQFAGFFGFVELSIGLAYLVAPNIWRLPVAEANTGDRGKIKLAASTLLIPHWIAAAKLLSGVTMLTFAAASEGVGPATFGLALGIAFISGGFLALCLIPARLGVARPDLDVFFIIIKRPGHEDQEVPGLSLGGVIMQAVSNLGVFPTVALTSPAIFYRPEIGPSPTFLLVTGLAFALVAGLAWLCWRGRITWRAPREQQLEAERELAAEANR
;
A
#
# COMPACT_ATOMS: atom_id res chain seq x y z
N MET A 1 -36.01 5.22 -1.71
CA MET A 1 -34.94 5.86 -0.92
C MET A 1 -34.22 4.77 -0.14
N ARG A 2 -32.99 4.42 -0.52
CA ARG A 2 -32.15 3.49 0.27
C ARG A 2 -31.59 4.26 1.45
N THR A 3 -32.04 3.90 2.65
CA THR A 3 -31.45 4.35 3.91
C THR A 3 -29.97 3.94 3.94
N ILE A 4 -29.08 4.92 3.86
CA ILE A 4 -27.66 4.77 4.18
C ILE A 4 -27.62 4.58 5.70
N ASN A 5 -27.77 3.35 6.16
CA ASN A 5 -27.65 3.02 7.57
C ASN A 5 -26.54 2.00 7.75
N THR A 6 -25.65 2.34 8.68
CA THR A 6 -24.60 1.53 9.30
C THR A 6 -23.31 1.38 8.50
N LEU A 7 -22.29 2.13 8.95
CA LEU A 7 -20.94 1.60 9.07
C LEU A 7 -21.09 0.19 9.67
N SER A 8 -20.85 -0.87 8.89
CA SER A 8 -21.06 -2.22 9.41
C SER A 8 -20.13 -2.41 10.60
N TRP A 9 -20.65 -2.90 11.73
CA TRP A 9 -19.82 -3.16 12.92
C TRP A 9 -18.61 -4.04 12.60
N ARG A 10 -18.74 -4.89 11.58
CA ARG A 10 -17.68 -5.72 11.01
C ARG A 10 -16.57 -4.89 10.35
N ALA A 11 -16.91 -3.85 9.60
CA ALA A 11 -15.95 -2.92 9.03
C ALA A 11 -15.19 -2.15 10.13
N VAL A 12 -15.88 -1.78 11.22
CA VAL A 12 -15.23 -1.18 12.39
C VAL A 12 -14.25 -2.15 13.04
N ILE A 13 -14.66 -3.40 13.27
CA ILE A 13 -13.78 -4.43 13.83
C ILE A 13 -12.56 -4.67 12.93
N GLY A 14 -12.76 -4.78 11.61
CA GLY A 14 -11.66 -4.96 10.65
C GLY A 14 -10.67 -3.80 10.67
N MET A 15 -11.17 -2.57 10.78
CA MET A 15 -10.34 -1.37 10.94
C MET A 15 -9.57 -1.40 12.27
N VAL A 16 -10.24 -1.71 13.38
CA VAL A 16 -9.62 -1.79 14.71
C VAL A 16 -8.54 -2.86 14.77
N LEU A 17 -8.78 -4.04 14.18
CA LEU A 17 -7.80 -5.13 14.11
C LEU A 17 -6.56 -4.70 13.31
N THR A 18 -6.76 -4.10 12.14
CA THR A 18 -5.65 -3.67 11.28
C THR A 18 -4.87 -2.51 11.89
N PHE A 19 -5.58 -1.59 12.54
CA PHE A 19 -4.97 -0.51 13.31
C PHE A 19 -4.13 -1.07 14.46
N SER A 20 -4.69 -1.99 15.25
CA SER A 20 -3.99 -2.67 16.35
C SER A 20 -2.75 -3.41 15.85
N LEU A 21 -2.84 -4.07 14.69
CA LEU A 21 -1.72 -4.75 14.07
C LEU A 21 -0.59 -3.79 13.68
N SER A 22 -0.92 -2.56 13.27
CA SER A 22 0.09 -1.53 12.97
C SER A 22 0.85 -1.10 14.22
N PHE A 23 0.18 -1.01 15.37
CA PHE A 23 0.83 -0.75 16.66
C PHE A 23 1.64 -1.94 17.16
N ILE A 24 1.15 -3.16 16.99
CA ILE A 24 1.91 -4.38 17.31
C ILE A 24 3.16 -4.46 16.42
N ASN A 25 3.03 -4.12 15.13
CA ASN A 25 4.17 -4.05 14.22
C ASN A 25 5.17 -2.99 14.65
N LEU A 26 4.73 -1.79 15.05
CA LEU A 26 5.61 -0.75 15.60
C LEU A 26 6.30 -1.24 16.89
N ALA A 27 5.56 -1.88 17.81
CA ALA A 27 6.11 -2.37 19.06
C ALA A 27 7.14 -3.48 18.82
N GLY A 28 6.81 -4.46 17.97
CA GLY A 28 7.73 -5.49 17.52
C GLY A 28 8.95 -4.89 16.81
N ALA A 29 8.75 -3.83 16.04
CA ALA A 29 9.82 -3.12 15.35
C ALA A 29 10.79 -2.44 16.31
N LEU A 30 10.26 -1.71 17.29
CA LEU A 30 11.05 -1.08 18.34
C LEU A 30 11.81 -2.11 19.16
N ILE A 31 11.16 -3.22 19.56
CA ILE A 31 11.83 -4.29 20.30
C ILE A 31 12.96 -4.87 19.46
N ALA A 32 12.70 -5.25 18.20
CA ALA A 32 13.71 -5.83 17.32
C ALA A 32 14.90 -4.88 17.13
N MET A 33 14.65 -3.62 16.78
CA MET A 33 15.71 -2.63 16.56
C MET A 33 16.51 -2.34 17.83
N SER A 34 15.85 -2.21 18.98
CA SER A 34 16.51 -2.00 20.26
C SER A 34 17.34 -3.23 20.67
N THR A 35 16.84 -4.45 20.45
CA THR A 35 17.59 -5.68 20.74
C THR A 35 18.79 -5.88 19.81
N LEU A 36 18.72 -5.40 18.58
CA LEU A 36 19.81 -5.48 17.60
C LEU A 36 20.81 -4.31 17.72
N GLY A 37 20.61 -3.39 18.67
CA GLY A 37 21.44 -2.18 18.81
C GLY A 37 21.35 -1.20 17.63
N GLY A 38 20.44 -1.45 16.68
CA GLY A 38 20.35 -0.70 15.43
C GLY A 38 19.47 0.55 15.52
N LEU A 39 18.89 0.84 16.69
CA LEU A 39 18.08 2.05 16.85
C LEU A 39 18.97 3.30 16.86
N GLU A 40 20.18 3.25 17.41
CA GLU A 40 21.08 4.41 17.33
C GLU A 40 21.48 4.69 15.86
N PRO A 41 21.46 5.95 15.42
CA PRO A 41 21.34 7.18 16.21
C PRO A 41 19.91 7.75 16.36
N TRP A 42 18.87 6.98 16.02
CA TRP A 42 17.46 7.38 16.15
C TRP A 42 17.00 7.39 17.61
N SER A 43 16.28 8.44 18.00
CA SER A 43 15.46 8.38 19.23
C SER A 43 14.19 7.55 18.97
N HIS A 44 13.58 6.98 20.03
CA HIS A 44 12.30 6.26 19.92
C HIS A 44 11.20 7.11 19.27
N ARG A 45 11.20 8.43 19.50
CA ARG A 45 10.21 9.36 18.94
C ARG A 45 10.48 9.66 17.47
N GLN A 46 11.75 9.82 17.10
CA GLN A 46 12.16 9.99 15.71
C GLN A 46 11.88 8.73 14.88
N PHE A 47 12.13 7.56 15.45
CA PHE A 47 11.77 6.30 14.82
C PHE A 47 10.26 6.18 14.63
N ALA A 48 9.46 6.47 15.66
CA ALA A 48 8.00 6.45 15.56
C ALA A 48 7.49 7.42 14.48
N GLY A 49 8.03 8.63 14.41
CA GLY A 49 7.64 9.60 13.38
C GLY A 49 8.02 9.17 11.97
N PHE A 50 9.21 8.61 11.76
CA PHE A 50 9.61 8.06 10.46
C PHE A 50 8.78 6.83 10.07
N PHE A 51 8.53 5.91 11.00
CA PHE A 51 7.62 4.79 10.78
C PHE A 51 6.22 5.30 10.40
N GLY A 52 5.72 6.32 11.10
CA GLY A 52 4.45 6.98 10.80
C GLY A 52 4.41 7.61 9.41
N PHE A 53 5.50 8.25 8.98
CA PHE A 53 5.65 8.78 7.63
C PHE A 53 5.57 7.68 6.56
N VAL A 54 6.24 6.55 6.77
CA VAL A 54 6.21 5.43 5.84
C VAL A 54 4.82 4.76 5.83
N GLU A 55 4.23 4.52 6.99
CA GLU A 55 2.86 4.00 7.12
C GLU A 55 1.84 4.89 6.44
N LEU A 56 1.95 6.20 6.59
CA LEU A 56 1.08 7.15 5.90
C LEU A 56 1.26 7.09 4.38
N SER A 57 2.51 7.02 3.92
CA SER A 57 2.84 6.94 2.49
C SER A 57 2.35 5.64 1.84
N ILE A 58 2.59 4.51 2.49
CA ILE A 58 2.13 3.19 2.03
C ILE A 58 0.60 3.09 2.16
N GLY A 59 0.02 3.61 3.24
CA GLY A 59 -1.43 3.66 3.44
C GLY A 59 -2.13 4.40 2.32
N LEU A 60 -1.58 5.54 1.88
CA LEU A 60 -2.13 6.29 0.75
C LEU A 60 -2.04 5.49 -0.56
N ALA A 61 -0.93 4.80 -0.80
CA ALA A 61 -0.80 3.92 -1.96
C ALA A 61 -1.76 2.72 -1.89
N TYR A 62 -2.06 2.20 -0.70
CA TYR A 62 -2.95 1.06 -0.51
C TYR A 62 -4.42 1.35 -0.82
N LEU A 63 -4.78 2.62 -1.05
CA LEU A 63 -6.08 2.96 -1.63
C LEU A 63 -6.25 2.38 -3.05
N VAL A 64 -5.13 2.17 -3.77
CA VAL A 64 -5.13 1.77 -5.18
C VAL A 64 -4.32 0.51 -5.44
N ALA A 65 -3.22 0.29 -4.72
CA ALA A 65 -2.28 -0.81 -4.95
C ALA A 65 -2.96 -2.20 -4.95
N PRO A 66 -3.87 -2.54 -4.02
CA PRO A 66 -4.54 -3.84 -4.05
C PRO A 66 -5.35 -4.05 -5.34
N ASN A 67 -5.97 -3.00 -5.87
CA ASN A 67 -6.71 -3.07 -7.13
C ASN A 67 -5.78 -3.24 -8.34
N ILE A 68 -4.56 -2.69 -8.27
CA ILE A 68 -3.51 -2.94 -9.28
C ILE A 68 -3.07 -4.40 -9.26
N TRP A 69 -2.84 -4.95 -8.06
CA TRP A 69 -2.39 -6.34 -7.87
C TRP A 69 -3.44 -7.38 -8.29
N ARG A 70 -4.71 -6.99 -8.41
CA ARG A 70 -5.78 -7.85 -8.93
C ARG A 70 -5.86 -7.89 -10.46
N LEU A 71 -5.25 -6.95 -11.18
CA LEU A 71 -5.34 -6.93 -12.64
C LEU A 71 -4.84 -8.22 -13.32
N PRO A 72 -3.73 -8.85 -12.88
CA PRO A 72 -3.32 -10.16 -13.38
C PRO A 72 -4.35 -11.26 -13.11
N VAL A 73 -4.97 -11.26 -11.93
CA VAL A 73 -6.00 -12.24 -11.54
C VAL A 73 -7.23 -12.08 -12.42
N ALA A 74 -7.64 -10.85 -12.68
CA ALA A 74 -8.74 -10.54 -13.60
C ALA A 74 -8.42 -11.04 -15.03
N GLU A 75 -7.19 -10.87 -15.52
CA GLU A 75 -6.79 -11.43 -16.82
C GLU A 75 -6.82 -12.97 -16.79
N ALA A 76 -6.38 -13.61 -15.70
CA ALA A 76 -6.45 -15.07 -15.57
C ALA A 76 -7.90 -15.60 -15.60
N ASN A 77 -8.85 -14.85 -15.02
CA ASN A 77 -10.26 -15.23 -14.96
C ASN A 77 -11.06 -14.86 -16.23
N THR A 78 -10.61 -13.87 -17.00
CA THR A 78 -11.39 -13.28 -18.10
C THR A 78 -10.67 -13.23 -19.45
N GLY A 79 -9.43 -13.69 -19.56
CA GLY A 79 -8.53 -13.45 -20.70
C GLY A 79 -9.08 -13.85 -22.08
N ASP A 80 -10.01 -14.80 -22.15
CA ASP A 80 -10.67 -15.19 -23.41
C ASP A 80 -11.73 -14.19 -23.89
N ARG A 81 -12.16 -13.26 -23.03
CA ARG A 81 -13.37 -12.44 -23.22
C ARG A 81 -13.09 -10.93 -23.27
N GLY A 82 -11.89 -10.49 -22.92
CA GLY A 82 -11.44 -9.11 -23.13
C GLY A 82 -10.03 -8.83 -22.63
N LYS A 83 -9.39 -7.78 -23.17
CA LYS A 83 -8.06 -7.33 -22.71
C LYS A 83 -8.20 -6.45 -21.47
N ILE A 84 -7.55 -6.80 -20.37
CA ILE A 84 -7.53 -5.98 -19.15
C ILE A 84 -6.91 -4.60 -19.40
N LYS A 85 -7.55 -3.58 -18.81
CA LYS A 85 -7.12 -2.18 -18.88
C LYS A 85 -6.87 -1.61 -17.48
N LEU A 86 -5.95 -0.64 -17.42
CA LEU A 86 -5.75 0.18 -16.23
C LEU A 86 -6.86 1.24 -16.20
N ALA A 87 -7.94 0.95 -15.48
CA ALA A 87 -9.16 1.74 -15.49
C ALA A 87 -9.45 2.40 -14.14
N ALA A 88 -9.74 3.70 -14.15
CA ALA A 88 -10.08 4.43 -12.92
C ALA A 88 -11.29 3.80 -12.18
N SER A 89 -12.28 3.28 -12.92
CA SER A 89 -13.49 2.69 -12.36
C SER A 89 -13.29 1.42 -11.53
N THR A 90 -12.16 0.72 -11.68
CA THR A 90 -11.82 -0.48 -10.91
C THR A 90 -10.67 -0.25 -9.94
N LEU A 91 -9.92 0.84 -10.10
CA LEU A 91 -8.75 1.15 -9.27
C LEU A 91 -9.09 1.89 -7.97
N LEU A 92 -10.22 2.59 -7.92
CA LEU A 92 -10.63 3.43 -6.78
C LEU A 92 -11.59 2.72 -5.82
N ILE A 93 -11.48 1.39 -5.74
CA ILE A 93 -12.26 0.59 -4.79
C ILE A 93 -11.59 0.72 -3.40
N PRO A 94 -12.32 1.17 -2.37
CA PRO A 94 -11.75 1.48 -1.06
C PRO A 94 -11.32 0.23 -0.30
N HIS A 95 -10.15 0.30 0.34
CA HIS A 95 -9.59 -0.78 1.15
C HIS A 95 -9.43 -0.35 2.61
N TRP A 96 -10.01 -1.10 3.56
CA TRP A 96 -9.96 -0.77 4.99
C TRP A 96 -8.53 -0.75 5.57
N ILE A 97 -7.64 -1.58 5.01
CA ILE A 97 -6.23 -1.58 5.38
C ILE A 97 -5.56 -0.23 5.10
N ALA A 98 -5.95 0.47 4.03
CA ALA A 98 -5.44 1.79 3.73
C ALA A 98 -5.85 2.79 4.82
N ALA A 99 -7.13 2.79 5.22
CA ALA A 99 -7.62 3.68 6.28
C ALA A 99 -6.89 3.46 7.62
N ALA A 100 -6.66 2.21 8.02
CA ALA A 100 -5.92 1.89 9.24
C ALA A 100 -4.47 2.41 9.20
N LYS A 101 -3.78 2.21 8.08
CA LYS A 101 -2.40 2.70 7.88
C LYS A 101 -2.31 4.23 7.87
N LEU A 102 -3.25 4.88 7.19
CA LEU A 102 -3.35 6.35 7.18
C LEU A 102 -3.53 6.90 8.60
N LEU A 103 -4.46 6.33 9.38
CA LEU A 103 -4.72 6.76 10.76
C LEU A 103 -3.50 6.50 11.67
N SER A 104 -2.87 5.34 11.54
CA SER A 104 -1.66 4.99 12.28
C SER A 104 -0.52 5.97 11.96
N GLY A 105 -0.29 6.24 10.67
CA GLY A 105 0.75 7.15 10.21
C GLY A 105 0.56 8.58 10.70
N VAL A 106 -0.65 9.13 10.61
CA VAL A 106 -0.99 10.45 11.16
C VAL A 106 -0.76 10.50 12.67
N THR A 107 -1.18 9.48 13.40
CA THR A 107 -1.05 9.42 14.87
C THR A 107 0.42 9.46 15.29
N MET A 108 1.26 8.66 14.64
CA MET A 108 2.69 8.58 14.95
C MET A 108 3.47 9.83 14.52
N LEU A 109 3.12 10.42 13.37
CA LEU A 109 3.68 11.71 12.95
C LEU A 109 3.32 12.83 13.92
N THR A 110 2.06 12.87 14.38
CA THR A 110 1.60 13.86 15.37
C THR A 110 2.35 13.70 16.68
N PHE A 111 2.54 12.45 17.13
CA PHE A 111 3.33 12.13 18.32
C PHE A 111 4.79 12.62 18.21
N ALA A 112 5.44 12.40 17.07
CA ALA A 112 6.80 12.89 16.85
C ALA A 112 6.86 14.42 16.70
N ALA A 113 5.90 15.03 16.02
CA ALA A 113 5.80 16.49 15.86
C ALA A 113 5.64 17.20 17.20
N ALA A 114 4.94 16.59 18.17
CA ALA A 114 4.77 17.13 19.50
C ALA A 114 6.10 17.25 20.29
N SER A 115 7.13 16.47 19.94
CA SER A 115 8.44 16.52 20.61
C SER A 115 9.53 17.20 19.79
N GLU A 116 9.55 16.94 18.48
CA GLU A 116 10.59 17.45 17.57
C GLU A 116 10.21 18.84 17.02
N GLY A 117 8.98 19.31 17.23
CA GLY A 117 8.52 20.60 16.74
C GLY A 117 8.12 20.58 15.26
N VAL A 118 7.44 21.64 14.84
CA VAL A 118 6.91 21.84 13.48
C VAL A 118 7.38 23.20 12.96
N GLY A 119 7.73 23.26 11.67
CA GLY A 119 7.98 24.53 11.00
C GLY A 119 8.04 24.38 9.48
N PRO A 120 8.70 25.30 8.76
CA PRO A 120 8.64 25.35 7.29
C PRO A 120 9.04 24.04 6.60
N ALA A 121 10.02 23.30 7.12
CA ALA A 121 10.45 22.03 6.54
C ALA A 121 9.38 20.94 6.67
N THR A 122 8.49 21.03 7.66
CA THR A 122 7.39 20.07 7.85
C THR A 122 6.45 20.03 6.63
N PHE A 123 6.26 21.14 5.91
CA PHE A 123 5.46 21.13 4.68
C PHE A 123 6.06 20.22 3.59
N GLY A 124 7.37 19.99 3.63
CA GLY A 124 8.04 19.03 2.75
C GLY A 124 7.56 17.59 2.96
N LEU A 125 7.01 17.23 4.14
CA LEU A 125 6.48 15.89 4.38
C LEU A 125 5.36 15.53 3.40
N ALA A 126 4.48 16.48 3.06
CA ALA A 126 3.40 16.23 2.11
C ALA A 126 3.94 15.86 0.72
N LEU A 127 5.01 16.52 0.26
CA LEU A 127 5.69 16.18 -0.98
C LEU A 127 6.40 14.83 -0.90
N GLY A 128 7.10 14.56 0.21
CA GLY A 128 7.74 13.27 0.44
C GLY A 128 6.75 12.10 0.42
N ILE A 129 5.60 12.27 1.08
CA ILE A 129 4.49 11.31 1.05
C ILE A 129 4.02 11.11 -0.38
N ALA A 130 3.73 12.19 -1.12
CA ALA A 130 3.27 12.09 -2.50
C ALA A 130 4.26 11.35 -3.41
N PHE A 131 5.57 11.62 -3.30
CA PHE A 131 6.59 10.95 -4.10
C PHE A 131 6.72 9.47 -3.76
N ILE A 132 6.67 9.10 -2.47
CA ILE A 132 6.79 7.70 -2.06
C ILE A 132 5.52 6.93 -2.40
N SER A 133 4.34 7.47 -2.09
CA SER A 133 3.07 6.84 -2.45
C SER A 133 2.93 6.66 -3.96
N GLY A 134 3.20 7.72 -4.72
CA GLY A 134 3.18 7.69 -6.19
C GLY A 134 4.24 6.75 -6.76
N GLY A 135 5.46 6.76 -6.19
CA GLY A 135 6.56 5.88 -6.59
C GLY A 135 6.26 4.42 -6.35
N PHE A 136 5.70 4.09 -5.18
CA PHE A 136 5.28 2.74 -4.86
C PHE A 136 4.13 2.26 -5.76
N LEU A 137 3.14 3.12 -6.05
CA LEU A 137 2.09 2.81 -7.01
C LEU A 137 2.65 2.54 -8.41
N ALA A 138 3.57 3.40 -8.88
CA ALA A 138 4.23 3.21 -10.16
C ALA A 138 5.06 1.91 -10.18
N LEU A 139 5.75 1.58 -9.08
CA LEU A 139 6.45 0.29 -8.94
C LEU A 139 5.49 -0.88 -9.02
N CYS A 140 4.30 -0.81 -8.42
CA CYS A 140 3.28 -1.87 -8.48
C CYS A 140 2.73 -2.08 -9.90
N LEU A 141 2.66 -1.03 -10.71
CA LEU A 141 2.15 -1.10 -12.08
C LEU A 141 3.04 -1.95 -12.99
N ILE A 142 4.36 -1.98 -12.77
CA ILE A 142 5.31 -2.70 -13.60
C ILE A 142 5.10 -4.23 -13.53
N PRO A 143 5.18 -4.90 -12.35
CA PRO A 143 4.92 -6.33 -12.25
C PRO A 143 3.46 -6.66 -12.56
N ALA A 144 2.49 -5.81 -12.23
CA ALA A 144 1.10 -6.03 -12.63
C ALA A 144 0.95 -6.08 -14.16
N ARG A 145 1.71 -5.27 -14.90
CA ARG A 145 1.72 -5.34 -16.37
C ARG A 145 2.27 -6.66 -16.89
N LEU A 146 3.32 -7.17 -16.25
CA LEU A 146 3.93 -8.46 -16.58
C LEU A 146 2.97 -9.61 -16.25
N GLY A 147 2.32 -9.57 -15.09
CA GLY A 147 1.30 -10.54 -14.70
C GLY A 147 0.10 -10.54 -15.63
N VAL A 148 -0.35 -9.37 -16.12
CA VAL A 148 -1.38 -9.30 -17.18
C VAL A 148 -0.87 -9.85 -18.52
N ALA A 149 0.43 -9.81 -18.81
CA ALA A 149 0.97 -10.43 -20.03
C ALA A 149 1.11 -11.95 -19.93
N ARG A 150 1.40 -12.45 -18.72
CA ARG A 150 1.69 -13.85 -18.41
C ARG A 150 1.00 -14.25 -17.10
N PRO A 151 -0.34 -14.31 -17.08
CA PRO A 151 -1.08 -14.68 -15.87
C PRO A 151 -0.74 -16.10 -15.41
N ASP A 152 -0.32 -16.97 -16.34
CA ASP A 152 0.16 -18.32 -16.08
C ASP A 152 1.41 -18.38 -15.17
N LEU A 153 2.22 -17.32 -15.14
CA LEU A 153 3.43 -17.23 -14.31
C LEU A 153 3.21 -16.42 -13.03
N ASP A 154 2.25 -15.51 -13.03
CA ASP A 154 2.03 -14.56 -11.94
C ASP A 154 0.88 -14.96 -11.02
N VAL A 155 -0.15 -15.66 -11.52
CA VAL A 155 -1.36 -15.95 -10.75
C VAL A 155 -1.36 -17.38 -10.25
N PHE A 156 -1.64 -17.56 -8.96
CA PHE A 156 -1.87 -18.86 -8.36
C PHE A 156 -3.19 -18.90 -7.61
N PHE A 157 -3.86 -20.05 -7.69
CA PHE A 157 -5.13 -20.32 -7.03
C PHE A 157 -4.90 -21.33 -5.90
N ILE A 158 -5.49 -21.05 -4.74
CA ILE A 158 -5.37 -21.91 -3.56
C ILE A 158 -6.74 -22.57 -3.34
N ILE A 159 -6.72 -23.90 -3.31
CA ILE A 159 -7.90 -24.72 -2.99
C ILE A 159 -7.69 -25.29 -1.59
N ILE A 160 -8.53 -24.87 -0.65
CA ILE A 160 -8.51 -25.38 0.73
C ILE A 160 -9.41 -26.62 0.78
N LYS A 161 -8.79 -27.79 0.95
CA LYS A 161 -9.51 -29.05 1.14
C LYS A 161 -9.66 -29.34 2.63
N ARG A 162 -10.90 -29.50 3.10
CA ARG A 162 -11.20 -29.88 4.49
C ARG A 162 -12.01 -31.18 4.49
N PRO A 163 -11.62 -32.20 5.29
CA PRO A 163 -12.41 -33.42 5.41
C PRO A 163 -13.87 -33.13 5.77
N GLY A 164 -14.80 -33.71 5.02
CA GLY A 164 -16.25 -33.55 5.24
C GLY A 164 -16.83 -32.18 4.85
N HIS A 165 -16.06 -31.32 4.20
CA HIS A 165 -16.53 -30.02 3.69
C HIS A 165 -16.24 -29.92 2.19
N GLU A 166 -16.99 -29.07 1.50
CA GLU A 166 -16.71 -28.76 0.09
C GLU A 166 -15.37 -28.04 -0.06
N ASP A 167 -14.69 -28.31 -1.19
CA ASP A 167 -13.45 -27.65 -1.55
C ASP A 167 -13.69 -26.14 -1.63
N GLN A 168 -12.91 -25.38 -0.86
CA GLN A 168 -13.06 -23.92 -0.81
C GLN A 168 -11.99 -23.26 -1.68
N GLU A 169 -12.43 -22.64 -2.78
CA GLU A 169 -11.58 -21.85 -3.66
C GLU A 169 -11.35 -20.45 -3.05
N VAL A 170 -10.09 -20.12 -2.79
CA VAL A 170 -9.67 -18.79 -2.33
C VAL A 170 -9.48 -17.90 -3.57
N PRO A 171 -9.78 -16.58 -3.47
CA PRO A 171 -9.47 -15.65 -4.55
C PRO A 171 -8.01 -15.79 -5.02
N GLY A 172 -7.81 -15.72 -6.34
CA GLY A 172 -6.49 -15.82 -6.93
C GLY A 172 -5.55 -14.73 -6.40
N LEU A 173 -4.26 -15.05 -6.33
CA LEU A 173 -3.22 -14.15 -5.85
C LEU A 173 -2.19 -13.91 -6.94
N SER A 174 -1.83 -12.65 -7.14
CA SER A 174 -0.69 -12.25 -7.98
C SER A 174 0.60 -12.35 -7.17
N LEU A 175 1.59 -13.08 -7.68
CA LEU A 175 2.94 -13.20 -7.13
C LEU A 175 3.60 -11.82 -7.08
N GLY A 176 3.48 -11.03 -8.14
CA GLY A 176 3.93 -9.64 -8.16
C GLY A 176 3.28 -8.81 -7.06
N GLY A 177 1.97 -8.96 -6.85
CA GLY A 177 1.26 -8.31 -5.74
C GLY A 177 1.79 -8.72 -4.36
N VAL A 178 2.00 -10.03 -4.14
CA VAL A 178 2.55 -10.58 -2.89
C VAL A 178 3.95 -10.05 -2.62
N ILE A 179 4.83 -10.02 -3.63
CA ILE A 179 6.18 -9.47 -3.52
C ILE A 179 6.11 -7.99 -3.16
N MET A 180 5.29 -7.20 -3.84
CA MET A 180 5.16 -5.76 -3.55
C MET A 180 4.62 -5.50 -2.14
N GLN A 181 3.64 -6.29 -1.70
CA GLN A 181 3.11 -6.25 -0.33
C GLN A 181 4.17 -6.61 0.71
N ALA A 182 5.00 -7.63 0.43
CA ALA A 182 6.11 -8.01 1.30
C ALA A 182 7.16 -6.88 1.37
N VAL A 183 7.54 -6.29 0.22
CA VAL A 183 8.47 -5.16 0.15
C VAL A 183 7.97 -3.96 0.97
N SER A 184 6.69 -3.59 0.86
CA SER A 184 6.15 -2.47 1.66
C SER A 184 6.11 -2.76 3.15
N ASN A 185 5.90 -4.01 3.56
CA ASN A 185 5.83 -4.38 4.97
C ASN A 185 7.22 -4.58 5.61
N LEU A 186 8.18 -5.11 4.85
CA LEU A 186 9.51 -5.46 5.36
C LEU A 186 10.56 -4.36 5.11
N GLY A 187 10.32 -3.48 4.13
CA GLY A 187 11.29 -2.47 3.70
C GLY A 187 11.57 -1.37 4.73
N VAL A 188 10.70 -1.20 5.73
CA VAL A 188 10.87 -0.16 6.77
C VAL A 188 12.15 -0.38 7.57
N PHE A 189 12.43 -1.62 7.99
CA PHE A 189 13.59 -1.92 8.85
C PHE A 189 14.94 -1.67 8.18
N PRO A 190 15.21 -2.22 6.97
CA PRO A 190 16.44 -1.91 6.27
C PRO A 190 16.56 -0.40 6.00
N THR A 191 15.45 0.28 5.70
CA THR A 191 15.50 1.72 5.46
C THR A 191 15.98 2.48 6.69
N VAL A 192 15.45 2.20 7.88
CA VAL A 192 15.91 2.84 9.12
C VAL A 192 17.38 2.52 9.39
N ALA A 193 17.78 1.25 9.26
CA ALA A 193 19.16 0.82 9.53
C ALA A 193 20.18 1.49 8.58
N LEU A 194 19.77 1.78 7.34
CA LEU A 194 20.64 2.36 6.31
C LEU A 194 20.56 3.89 6.22
N THR A 195 19.71 4.55 7.01
CA THR A 195 19.47 6.00 6.90
C THR A 195 19.75 6.74 8.21
N SER A 196 20.23 7.97 8.06
CA SER A 196 20.47 8.87 9.19
C SER A 196 19.19 9.64 9.57
N PRO A 197 18.89 9.84 10.86
CA PRO A 197 17.81 10.71 11.33
C PRO A 197 17.88 12.12 10.75
N ALA A 198 19.08 12.61 10.43
CA ALA A 198 19.29 13.92 9.82
C ALA A 198 18.61 14.05 8.44
N ILE A 199 18.07 12.99 7.85
CA ILE A 199 17.26 13.05 6.64
C ILE A 199 15.87 13.60 6.93
N PHE A 200 15.34 13.39 8.14
CA PHE A 200 13.96 13.72 8.54
C PHE A 200 13.83 14.68 9.73
N TYR A 201 14.93 14.88 10.47
CA TYR A 201 14.93 15.64 11.70
C TYR A 201 16.04 16.69 11.67
N ARG A 202 15.68 17.97 11.54
CA ARG A 202 16.58 19.13 11.58
C ARG A 202 15.82 20.39 11.98
N PRO A 203 16.25 21.11 13.02
CA PRO A 203 15.70 21.04 14.41
C PRO A 203 14.19 20.75 14.56
N GLU A 204 13.41 20.85 13.49
CA GLU A 204 12.01 20.46 13.36
C GLU A 204 11.86 19.15 12.58
N ILE A 205 10.67 18.54 12.61
CA ILE A 205 10.36 17.40 11.74
C ILE A 205 10.17 17.87 10.28
N GLY A 206 10.97 17.34 9.35
CA GLY A 206 10.89 17.71 7.95
C GLY A 206 11.93 16.99 7.08
N PRO A 207 11.59 16.60 5.85
CA PRO A 207 12.53 15.92 4.97
C PRO A 207 13.59 16.90 4.47
N SER A 208 14.83 16.42 4.37
CA SER A 208 15.92 17.17 3.77
C SER A 208 15.66 17.46 2.28
N PRO A 209 16.18 18.57 1.72
CA PRO A 209 16.05 18.87 0.30
C PRO A 209 16.59 17.76 -0.61
N THR A 210 17.72 17.16 -0.22
CA THR A 210 18.32 16.03 -0.94
C THR A 210 17.38 14.82 -0.98
N PHE A 211 16.70 14.53 0.13
CA PHE A 211 15.72 13.45 0.16
C PHE A 211 14.55 13.69 -0.78
N LEU A 212 13.98 14.91 -0.76
CA LEU A 212 12.89 15.28 -1.68
C LEU A 212 13.33 15.20 -3.14
N LEU A 213 14.55 15.63 -3.45
CA LEU A 213 15.10 15.55 -4.81
C LEU A 213 15.26 14.08 -5.25
N VAL A 214 15.90 13.24 -4.44
CA VAL A 214 16.15 11.84 -4.77
C VAL A 214 14.84 11.06 -4.91
N THR A 215 13.92 11.22 -3.96
CA THR A 215 12.61 10.55 -4.01
C THR A 215 11.75 11.07 -5.17
N GLY A 216 11.81 12.37 -5.47
CA GLY A 216 11.13 12.95 -6.63
C GLY A 216 11.67 12.44 -7.97
N LEU A 217 13.00 12.35 -8.12
CA LEU A 217 13.63 11.78 -9.32
C LEU A 217 13.32 10.29 -9.48
N ALA A 218 13.40 9.53 -8.38
CA ALA A 218 13.04 8.12 -8.38
C ALA A 218 11.56 7.92 -8.75
N PHE A 219 10.66 8.72 -8.19
CA PHE A 219 9.24 8.73 -8.56
C PHE A 219 9.07 9.02 -10.05
N ALA A 220 9.66 10.09 -10.57
CA ALA A 220 9.53 10.47 -11.97
C ALA A 220 10.02 9.36 -12.92
N LEU A 221 11.17 8.74 -12.59
CA LEU A 221 11.73 7.63 -13.35
C LEU A 221 10.78 6.44 -13.40
N VAL A 222 10.33 5.96 -12.23
CA VAL A 222 9.46 4.79 -12.15
C VAL A 222 8.09 5.08 -12.75
N ALA A 223 7.53 6.27 -12.52
CA ALA A 223 6.28 6.69 -13.14
C ALA A 223 6.39 6.71 -14.68
N GLY A 224 7.52 7.17 -15.22
CA GLY A 224 7.82 7.10 -16.65
C GLY A 224 7.83 5.65 -17.17
N LEU A 225 8.50 4.74 -16.47
CA LEU A 225 8.53 3.32 -16.81
C LEU A 225 7.14 2.68 -16.73
N ALA A 226 6.39 2.94 -15.66
CA ALA A 226 5.02 2.46 -15.49
C ALA A 226 4.09 2.97 -16.61
N TRP A 227 4.21 4.24 -16.99
CA TRP A 227 3.47 4.81 -18.11
C TRP A 227 3.81 4.11 -19.43
N LEU A 228 5.10 3.84 -19.70
CA LEU A 228 5.52 3.08 -20.87
C LEU A 228 4.94 1.67 -20.89
N CYS A 229 4.97 0.97 -19.76
CA CYS A 229 4.39 -0.38 -19.59
C CYS A 229 2.88 -0.43 -19.92
N TRP A 230 2.14 0.61 -19.53
CA TRP A 230 0.68 0.67 -19.67
C TRP A 230 0.20 1.51 -20.86
N ARG A 231 1.10 2.02 -21.69
CA ARG A 231 0.76 2.84 -22.85
C ARG A 231 -0.25 2.13 -23.74
N GLY A 232 -1.35 2.82 -24.07
CA GLY A 232 -2.45 2.27 -24.88
C GLY A 232 -3.44 1.36 -24.13
N ARG A 233 -3.23 1.09 -22.83
CA ARG A 233 -4.15 0.34 -21.97
C ARG A 233 -4.75 1.14 -20.82
N ILE A 234 -4.44 2.43 -20.73
CA ILE A 234 -5.02 3.36 -19.75
C ILE A 234 -6.39 3.83 -20.26
N THR A 235 -7.41 3.75 -19.41
CA THR A 235 -8.78 4.15 -19.75
C THR A 235 -9.50 4.73 -18.54
N TRP A 236 -10.59 5.46 -18.78
CA TRP A 236 -11.46 5.91 -17.68
C TRP A 236 -12.38 4.80 -17.17
N ARG A 237 -12.98 4.04 -18.10
CA ARG A 237 -13.91 2.94 -17.79
C ARG A 237 -13.32 1.61 -18.18
N ALA A 238 -13.39 0.65 -17.25
CA ALA A 238 -13.00 -0.72 -17.49
C ALA A 238 -13.94 -1.39 -18.52
N PRO A 239 -13.45 -2.40 -19.28
CA PRO A 239 -14.32 -3.33 -19.98
C PRO A 239 -15.38 -3.92 -19.03
N ARG A 240 -16.57 -4.26 -19.57
CA ARG A 240 -17.72 -4.66 -18.75
C ARG A 240 -17.42 -5.85 -17.84
N GLU A 241 -16.64 -6.81 -18.33
CA GLU A 241 -16.31 -8.03 -17.58
C GLU A 241 -15.36 -7.76 -16.42
N GLN A 242 -14.31 -6.98 -16.65
CA GLN A 242 -13.42 -6.48 -15.60
C GLN A 242 -14.22 -5.69 -14.54
N GLN A 243 -15.20 -4.89 -14.97
CA GLN A 243 -16.07 -4.15 -14.05
C GLN A 243 -16.98 -5.08 -13.24
N LEU A 244 -17.56 -6.11 -13.88
CA LEU A 244 -18.43 -7.09 -13.21
C LEU A 244 -17.67 -7.93 -12.19
N GLU A 245 -16.42 -8.30 -12.49
CA GLU A 245 -15.56 -9.01 -11.55
C GLU A 245 -15.27 -8.16 -10.31
N ALA A 246 -14.89 -6.89 -10.51
CA ALA A 246 -14.69 -5.94 -9.43
C ALA A 246 -15.96 -5.70 -8.58
N GLU A 247 -17.14 -5.64 -9.22
CA GLU A 247 -18.44 -5.52 -8.52
C GLU A 247 -18.77 -6.77 -7.69
N ARG A 248 -18.49 -7.97 -8.21
CA ARG A 248 -18.70 -9.24 -7.48
C ARG A 248 -17.82 -9.34 -6.26
N GLU A 249 -16.56 -8.93 -6.37
CA GLU A 249 -15.63 -8.92 -5.25
C GLU A 249 -16.05 -7.92 -4.17
N LEU A 250 -16.45 -6.71 -4.56
CA LEU A 250 -17.01 -5.73 -3.63
C LEU A 250 -18.21 -6.28 -2.86
N ALA A 251 -19.11 -7.00 -3.55
CA ALA A 251 -20.24 -7.65 -2.91
C ALA A 251 -19.79 -8.78 -1.96
N ALA A 252 -18.75 -9.53 -2.31
CA ALA A 252 -18.18 -10.56 -1.45
C ALA A 252 -17.51 -9.98 -0.20
N GLU A 253 -16.76 -8.88 -0.33
CA GLU A 253 -16.13 -8.17 0.78
C GLU A 253 -17.17 -7.56 1.73
N ALA A 254 -18.28 -7.02 1.20
CA ALA A 254 -19.36 -6.48 2.02
C ALA A 254 -20.10 -7.56 2.86
N ASN A 255 -20.09 -8.81 2.40
CA ASN A 255 -20.76 -9.93 3.07
C ASN A 255 -19.87 -10.70 4.07
N ARG A 256 -18.55 -10.51 4.02
CA ARG A 256 -17.58 -11.10 4.98
C ARG A 256 -17.52 -10.34 6.30
#